data_AF-H0TBD6-F1
#
_entry.id   AF-H0TBD6-F1
#
_cell.length_a   1.000
_cell.length_b   1.000
_cell.length_c   1.000
_cell.angle_alpha   90.00
_cell.angle_beta   90.00
_cell.angle_gamma   90.00
#
_symmetry.space_group_name_H-M   'P 1'
#
loop_
_entity.id
_entity.type
_entity.pdbx_description
1 polymer ?
#
loop_
_entity_poly.entity_id
_entity_poly.type
_entity_poly.pdbx_seq_one_letter_code
_entity_poly.pdbx_strand_id
1 'polypeptide(L)'
;MSNAPLMPKATAVWLVDNTALTFDQVADFTKMHPLEVRAIADGDAAQGIKGMDPISTGQLTREEIEKGERDPNYRLRLQESKVVLPPQPKRKGPRYTPVSRRHERPSAILWLVRNHPELKDAQIMRLVGTTKTTIASVRDRTHWNAQTLTPMDPVTLGLCSQIELDFEVQRAAKEKPLDANYSGATLLPASETTRKDEYEPAGRDEDDLNVDAVFAKLKTIGGKKHDEDEE
;
A
#
# COMPACT_ATOMS: atom_id res chain seq x y z
N MET A 1 -13.89 22.11 16.71
CA MET A 1 -14.76 20.95 16.49
C MET A 1 -16.16 21.38 16.88
N SER A 2 -17.09 21.46 15.94
CA SER A 2 -18.49 21.75 16.24
C SER A 2 -19.09 20.56 17.01
N ASN A 3 -19.29 20.70 18.32
CA ASN A 3 -20.00 19.72 19.16
C ASN A 3 -21.51 19.78 18.85
N ALA A 4 -21.86 19.41 17.62
CA ALA A 4 -23.24 19.28 17.17
C ALA A 4 -23.49 17.79 16.85
N PRO A 5 -24.73 17.30 17.07
CA PRO A 5 -25.13 15.96 16.67
C PRO A 5 -24.97 15.76 15.16
N LEU A 6 -24.77 14.51 14.73
CA LEU A 6 -24.47 14.16 13.32
C LEU A 6 -25.55 14.66 12.34
N MET A 7 -26.81 14.67 12.77
CA MET A 7 -27.97 15.08 11.97
C MET A 7 -28.85 16.05 12.80
N PRO A 8 -28.47 17.34 12.92
CA PRO A 8 -29.08 18.24 13.89
C PRO A 8 -30.57 18.44 13.72
N LYS A 9 -31.07 18.55 12.47
CA LYS A 9 -32.50 18.69 12.19
C LYS A 9 -33.30 17.43 12.53
N ALA A 10 -32.79 16.25 12.17
CA ALA A 10 -33.49 14.99 12.44
C ALA A 10 -33.48 14.66 13.94
N THR A 11 -32.41 15.01 14.65
CA THR A 11 -32.33 14.89 16.10
C THR A 11 -33.25 15.90 16.80
N ALA A 12 -33.36 17.14 16.29
CA ALA A 12 -34.31 18.12 16.83
C ALA A 12 -35.75 17.65 16.73
N VAL A 13 -36.18 17.13 15.56
CA VAL A 13 -37.52 16.54 15.38
C VAL A 13 -37.80 15.46 16.42
N TRP A 14 -36.85 14.52 16.58
CA TRP A 14 -37.02 13.44 17.54
C TRP A 14 -37.10 13.95 18.98
N LEU A 15 -36.24 14.89 19.38
CA LEU A 15 -36.26 15.46 20.73
C LEU A 15 -37.57 16.21 21.02
N VAL A 16 -38.05 17.04 20.09
CA VAL A 16 -39.31 17.78 20.26
C VAL A 16 -40.50 16.83 20.39
N ASP A 17 -40.51 15.72 19.65
CA ASP A 17 -41.64 14.78 19.66
C ASP A 17 -41.61 13.77 20.83
N ASN A 18 -40.43 13.46 21.38
CA ASN A 18 -40.25 12.35 22.33
C ASN A 18 -39.80 12.77 23.74
N THR A 19 -39.48 14.03 23.97
CA THR A 19 -39.03 14.53 25.28
C THR A 19 -39.76 15.79 25.71
N ALA A 20 -39.74 16.08 27.01
CA ALA A 20 -40.33 17.30 27.58
C ALA A 20 -39.31 18.46 27.71
N LEU A 21 -38.27 18.47 26.88
CA LEU A 21 -37.22 19.50 26.90
C LEU A 21 -37.73 20.84 26.38
N THR A 22 -37.16 21.93 26.88
CA THR A 22 -37.47 23.27 26.36
C THR A 22 -36.84 23.49 24.97
N PHE A 23 -37.47 24.34 24.16
CA PHE A 23 -36.96 24.67 22.82
C PHE A 23 -35.55 25.26 22.85
N ASP A 24 -35.21 26.01 23.90
CA ASP A 24 -33.88 26.59 24.07
C ASP A 24 -32.82 25.51 24.37
N GLN A 25 -33.17 24.47 25.15
CA GLN A 25 -32.28 23.33 25.39
C GLN A 25 -32.03 22.52 24.12
N VAL A 26 -33.07 22.27 23.32
CA VAL A 26 -32.94 21.55 22.05
C VAL A 26 -32.12 22.36 21.04
N ALA A 27 -32.33 23.68 20.98
CA ALA A 27 -31.56 24.61 20.17
C ALA A 27 -30.08 24.63 20.56
N ASP A 28 -29.79 24.72 21.86
CA ASP A 28 -28.44 24.70 22.41
C ASP A 28 -27.70 23.38 22.09
N PHE A 29 -28.41 22.25 22.11
CA PHE A 29 -27.86 20.92 21.81
C PHE A 29 -27.59 20.72 20.31
N THR A 30 -28.56 21.07 19.47
CA THR A 30 -28.49 20.88 18.01
C THR A 30 -27.75 22.01 17.28
N LYS A 31 -27.39 23.08 18.01
CA LYS A 31 -26.73 24.30 17.50
C LYS A 31 -27.54 24.99 16.40
N MET A 32 -28.86 24.96 16.53
CA MET A 32 -29.79 25.69 15.67
C MET A 32 -30.47 26.83 16.44
N HIS A 33 -31.09 27.76 15.72
CA HIS A 33 -31.79 28.87 16.38
C HIS A 33 -33.09 28.37 17.03
N PRO A 34 -33.50 28.87 18.22
CA PRO A 34 -34.75 28.47 18.86
C PRO A 34 -36.00 28.63 17.98
N LEU A 35 -36.00 29.63 17.08
CA LEU A 35 -37.07 29.81 16.09
C LEU A 35 -37.17 28.65 15.09
N GLU A 36 -36.05 28.05 14.71
CA GLU A 36 -36.06 26.88 13.84
C GLU A 36 -36.62 25.67 14.59
N VAL A 37 -36.33 25.51 15.89
CA VAL A 37 -36.90 24.44 16.71
C VAL A 37 -38.41 24.61 16.86
N ARG A 38 -38.89 25.84 17.03
CA ARG A 38 -40.32 26.16 17.04
C ARG A 38 -40.98 25.84 15.70
N ALA A 39 -40.36 26.24 14.59
CA ALA A 39 -40.85 25.90 13.26
C ALA A 39 -40.85 24.38 12.97
N ILE A 40 -39.96 23.61 13.62
CA ILE A 40 -40.00 22.14 13.61
C ILE A 40 -41.19 21.63 14.41
N ALA A 41 -41.43 22.17 15.61
CA ALA A 41 -42.58 21.82 16.45
C ALA A 41 -43.92 22.13 15.76
N ASP A 42 -43.98 23.23 15.02
CA ASP A 42 -45.14 23.63 14.22
C ASP A 42 -45.31 22.79 12.93
N GLY A 43 -44.33 21.95 12.59
CA GLY A 43 -44.35 21.06 11.42
C GLY A 43 -43.97 21.72 10.09
N ASP A 44 -43.53 22.97 10.09
CA ASP A 44 -43.21 23.76 8.89
C ASP A 44 -41.77 23.49 8.38
N ALA A 45 -40.79 23.44 9.29
CA ALA A 45 -39.36 23.35 8.92
C ALA A 45 -38.84 21.91 8.69
N ALA A 46 -39.62 20.89 9.04
CA ALA A 46 -39.20 19.49 9.05
C ALA A 46 -40.10 18.53 8.25
N GLN A 47 -40.97 19.08 7.39
CA GLN A 47 -41.89 18.26 6.61
C GLN A 47 -41.13 17.25 5.74
N GLY A 48 -41.24 15.96 6.08
CA GLY A 48 -40.56 14.85 5.38
C GLY A 48 -39.24 14.36 5.99
N ILE A 49 -38.75 14.98 7.08
CA ILE A 49 -37.56 14.49 7.80
C ILE A 49 -38.01 13.46 8.84
N LYS A 50 -37.56 12.21 8.70
CA LYS A 50 -37.77 11.19 9.73
C LYS A 50 -36.87 11.48 10.94
N GLY A 51 -37.48 11.68 12.11
CA GLY A 51 -36.75 11.87 13.36
C GLY A 51 -35.77 10.73 13.62
N MET A 52 -34.54 11.09 14.02
CA MET A 52 -33.47 10.14 14.34
C MET A 52 -33.19 10.17 15.84
N ASP A 53 -33.32 9.02 16.47
CA ASP A 53 -33.09 8.86 17.91
C ASP A 53 -31.61 9.07 18.26
N PRO A 54 -31.27 10.11 19.06
CA PRO A 54 -29.91 10.38 19.50
C PRO A 54 -29.39 9.37 20.54
N ILE A 55 -30.28 8.60 21.18
CA ILE A 55 -29.92 7.53 22.12
C ILE A 55 -29.42 6.32 21.32
N SER A 56 -30.18 5.91 20.29
CA SER A 56 -29.79 4.81 19.40
C SER A 56 -28.48 5.08 18.64
N THR A 57 -28.16 6.35 18.35
CA THR A 57 -26.88 6.74 17.72
C THR A 57 -25.73 6.87 18.73
N GLY A 58 -25.99 6.71 20.03
CA GLY A 58 -24.97 6.84 21.09
C GLY A 58 -24.48 8.27 21.31
N GLN A 59 -25.25 9.27 20.86
CA GLN A 59 -24.92 10.70 21.01
C GLN A 59 -25.42 11.28 22.33
N LEU A 60 -26.47 10.68 22.91
CA LEU A 60 -27.13 11.14 24.14
C LEU A 60 -27.52 9.93 24.99
N THR A 61 -27.42 10.05 26.31
CA THR A 61 -27.92 9.02 27.23
C THR A 61 -29.32 9.38 27.72
N ARG A 62 -30.11 8.36 28.09
CA ARG A 62 -31.43 8.58 28.70
C ARG A 62 -31.34 9.38 30.00
N GLU A 63 -30.29 9.16 30.79
CA GLU A 63 -30.03 9.88 32.04
C GLU A 63 -29.83 11.39 31.81
N GLU A 64 -29.20 11.77 30.69
CA GLU A 64 -28.95 13.16 30.36
C GLU A 64 -30.24 13.87 29.94
N ILE A 65 -31.13 13.18 29.21
CA ILE A 65 -32.48 13.68 28.90
C ILE A 65 -33.28 13.91 30.18
N GLU A 66 -33.28 12.94 31.10
CA GLU A 66 -34.03 13.04 32.36
C GLU A 66 -33.54 14.22 33.24
N LYS A 67 -32.24 14.51 33.23
CA LYS A 67 -31.70 15.73 33.88
C LYS A 67 -32.19 17.00 33.21
N GLY A 68 -32.20 17.02 31.87
CA GLY A 68 -32.71 18.14 31.09
C GLY A 68 -34.22 18.39 31.27
N GLU A 69 -35.00 17.33 31.45
CA GLU A 69 -36.44 17.43 31.71
C GLU A 69 -36.75 17.94 33.13
N ARG A 70 -35.87 17.67 34.10
CA ARG A 70 -36.02 18.15 35.49
C ARG A 70 -35.61 19.61 35.67
N ASP A 71 -34.63 20.09 34.91
CA ASP A 71 -34.12 21.46 35.01
C ASP A 71 -34.14 22.16 33.64
N PRO A 72 -35.03 23.14 33.43
CA PRO A 72 -35.12 23.91 32.19
C PRO A 72 -33.83 24.66 31.80
N ASN A 73 -32.96 24.97 32.76
CA ASN A 73 -31.70 25.68 32.50
C ASN A 73 -30.53 24.72 32.20
N TYR A 74 -30.77 23.41 32.25
CA TYR A 74 -29.72 22.42 32.04
C TYR A 74 -29.32 22.33 30.57
N ARG A 75 -28.02 22.42 30.29
CA ARG A 75 -27.46 22.28 28.94
C ARG A 75 -26.98 20.86 28.69
N LEU A 76 -27.70 20.16 27.81
CA LEU A 76 -27.37 18.80 27.37
C LEU A 76 -25.97 18.73 26.76
N ARG A 77 -25.20 17.71 27.14
CA ARG A 77 -23.86 17.47 26.59
C ARG A 77 -23.87 16.26 25.67
N LEU A 78 -23.24 16.43 24.50
CA LEU A 78 -23.02 15.33 23.55
C LEU A 78 -22.07 14.32 24.17
N GLN A 79 -22.44 13.04 24.16
CA GLN A 79 -21.58 11.97 24.62
C GLN A 79 -20.44 11.77 23.62
N GLU A 80 -19.19 11.75 24.10
CA GLU A 80 -18.05 11.41 23.25
C GLU A 80 -18.14 9.93 22.85
N SER A 81 -18.14 9.68 21.53
CA SER A 81 -18.14 8.32 21.00
C SER A 81 -16.89 7.57 21.50
N LYS A 82 -17.11 6.47 22.21
CA LYS A 82 -16.03 5.58 22.69
C LYS A 82 -15.31 4.86 21.54
N VAL A 83 -15.87 4.87 20.34
CA VAL A 83 -15.31 4.17 19.17
C VAL A 83 -14.50 5.15 18.33
N VAL A 84 -13.20 5.25 18.63
CA VAL A 84 -12.24 5.92 17.76
C VAL A 84 -11.97 5.00 16.58
N LEU A 85 -12.63 5.25 15.44
CA LEU A 85 -12.27 4.56 14.21
C LEU A 85 -10.86 5.00 13.82
N PRO A 86 -9.92 4.07 13.60
CA PRO A 86 -8.61 4.44 13.07
C PRO A 86 -8.79 5.15 11.73
N PRO A 87 -8.07 6.25 11.49
CA PRO A 87 -8.21 7.01 10.25
C PRO A 87 -7.90 6.10 9.07
N GLN A 88 -8.87 5.92 8.18
CA GLN A 88 -8.70 5.17 6.95
C GLN A 88 -7.52 5.76 6.16
N PRO A 89 -6.57 4.96 5.67
CA PRO A 89 -5.46 5.47 4.89
C PRO A 89 -6.02 6.15 3.64
N LYS A 90 -5.71 7.44 3.47
CA LYS A 90 -6.12 8.21 2.28
C LYS A 90 -5.58 7.49 1.04
N ARG A 91 -6.46 6.85 0.28
CA ARG A 91 -6.10 6.25 -1.01
C ARG A 91 -5.67 7.40 -1.92
N LYS A 92 -4.39 7.44 -2.29
CA LYS A 92 -3.88 8.42 -3.25
C LYS A 92 -4.59 8.17 -4.58
N GLY A 93 -5.47 9.09 -4.97
CA GLY A 93 -6.12 9.06 -6.28
C GLY A 93 -5.12 9.28 -7.42
N PRO A 94 -5.51 9.01 -8.67
CA PRO A 94 -4.66 9.26 -9.84
C PRO A 94 -4.18 10.71 -9.86
N ARG A 95 -2.87 10.93 -9.98
CA ARG A 95 -2.28 12.28 -10.01
C ARG A 95 -2.68 12.96 -11.32
N TYR A 96 -3.43 14.06 -11.25
CA TYR A 96 -3.77 14.82 -12.45
C TYR A 96 -2.50 15.40 -13.08
N THR A 97 -2.25 15.05 -14.35
CA THR A 97 -1.17 15.66 -15.13
C THR A 97 -1.74 16.82 -15.95
N PRO A 98 -1.18 18.04 -15.83
CA PRO A 98 -1.64 19.20 -16.59
C PRO A 98 -1.48 18.98 -18.10
N VAL A 99 -2.33 19.64 -18.90
CA VAL A 99 -2.37 19.51 -20.37
C VAL A 99 -1.01 19.79 -21.01
N SER A 100 -0.27 20.76 -20.48
CA SER A 100 1.08 21.11 -20.92
C SER A 100 2.08 19.96 -20.82
N ARG A 101 1.89 18.98 -19.92
CA ARG A 101 2.81 17.84 -19.78
C ARG A 101 2.30 16.56 -20.42
N ARG A 102 1.20 16.63 -21.20
CA ARG A 102 0.62 15.44 -21.84
C ARG A 102 1.43 14.95 -23.05
N HIS A 103 2.13 15.86 -23.74
CA HIS A 103 2.98 15.51 -24.88
C HIS A 103 4.26 14.77 -24.48
N GLU A 104 4.70 14.92 -23.22
CA GLU A 104 5.84 14.20 -22.64
C GLU A 104 5.50 12.77 -22.21
N ARG A 105 4.22 12.42 -22.11
CA ARG A 105 3.78 11.09 -21.66
C ARG A 105 4.17 9.96 -22.62
N PRO A 106 4.04 10.09 -23.95
CA PRO A 106 4.53 9.08 -24.88
C PRO A 106 6.05 8.86 -24.79
N SER A 107 6.83 9.92 -24.60
CA SER A 107 8.29 9.88 -24.37
C SER A 107 8.65 9.10 -23.10
N ALA A 108 7.89 9.33 -22.02
CA ALA A 108 8.01 8.61 -20.76
C ALA A 108 7.65 7.11 -20.87
N ILE A 109 6.57 6.79 -21.60
CA ILE A 109 6.17 5.40 -21.84
C ILE A 109 7.26 4.67 -22.64
N LEU A 110 7.82 5.32 -23.67
CA LEU A 110 8.87 4.73 -24.49
C LEU A 110 10.12 4.41 -23.67
N TRP A 111 10.50 5.28 -22.74
CA TRP A 111 11.60 5.05 -21.81
C TRP A 111 11.31 3.87 -20.87
N LEU A 112 10.11 3.80 -20.29
CA LEU A 112 9.71 2.70 -19.39
C LEU A 112 9.71 1.35 -20.10
N VAL A 113 9.15 1.27 -21.31
CA VAL A 113 9.11 0.04 -22.10
C VAL A 113 10.51 -0.42 -22.52
N ARG A 114 11.41 0.54 -22.79
CA ARG A 114 12.79 0.23 -23.21
C ARG A 114 13.69 -0.19 -22.05
N ASN A 115 13.63 0.50 -20.91
CA ASN A 115 14.53 0.27 -19.78
C ASN A 115 13.99 -0.75 -18.77
N HIS A 116 12.67 -0.84 -18.63
CA HIS A 116 12.00 -1.73 -17.69
C HIS A 116 10.93 -2.58 -18.41
N PRO A 117 11.33 -3.56 -19.24
CA PRO A 117 10.39 -4.47 -19.90
C PRO A 117 9.61 -5.36 -18.91
N GLU A 118 10.06 -5.42 -17.65
CA GLU A 118 9.42 -6.15 -16.56
C GLU A 118 8.11 -5.51 -16.10
N LEU A 119 7.89 -4.21 -16.39
CA LEU A 119 6.69 -3.50 -15.97
C LEU A 119 5.46 -3.90 -16.79
N LYS A 120 4.38 -4.31 -16.11
CA LYS A 120 3.08 -4.58 -16.73
C LYS A 120 2.38 -3.26 -17.11
N ASP A 121 1.49 -3.31 -18.10
CA ASP A 121 0.72 -2.13 -18.54
C ASP A 121 -0.05 -1.45 -17.38
N ALA A 122 -0.59 -2.24 -16.44
CA ALA A 122 -1.30 -1.73 -15.26
C ALA A 122 -0.39 -0.94 -14.29
N GLN A 123 0.92 -1.17 -14.34
CA GLN A 123 1.95 -0.49 -13.57
C GLN A 123 2.30 0.85 -14.23
N ILE A 124 2.54 0.83 -15.54
CA ILE A 124 2.78 2.01 -16.36
C ILE A 124 1.59 2.99 -16.30
N MET A 125 0.36 2.47 -16.32
CA MET A 125 -0.85 3.30 -16.16
C MET A 125 -0.89 4.06 -14.84
N ARG A 126 -0.42 3.45 -13.73
CA ARG A 126 -0.40 4.10 -12.41
C ARG A 126 0.73 5.13 -12.28
N LEU A 127 1.88 4.88 -12.90
CA LEU A 127 3.04 5.78 -12.86
C LEU A 127 2.82 7.03 -13.72
N VAL A 128 2.35 6.86 -14.97
CA VAL A 128 2.29 7.95 -15.96
C VAL A 128 0.88 8.57 -16.05
N GLY A 129 -0.16 7.87 -15.57
CA GLY A 129 -1.55 8.35 -15.64
C GLY A 129 -2.09 8.36 -17.08
N THR A 130 -1.78 7.31 -17.85
CA THR A 130 -2.17 7.13 -19.26
C THR A 130 -3.12 5.94 -19.43
N THR A 131 -3.65 5.77 -20.64
CA THR A 131 -4.53 4.65 -20.98
C THR A 131 -3.74 3.49 -21.59
N LYS A 132 -4.28 2.27 -21.44
CA LYS A 132 -3.71 1.06 -22.06
C LYS A 132 -3.58 1.18 -23.58
N THR A 133 -4.52 1.85 -24.24
CA THR A 133 -4.51 2.09 -25.69
C THR A 133 -3.30 2.93 -26.12
N THR A 134 -2.97 3.98 -25.36
CA THR A 134 -1.79 4.82 -25.63
C THR A 134 -0.49 4.04 -25.40
N ILE A 135 -0.43 3.21 -24.35
CA ILE A 135 0.74 2.35 -24.08
C ILE A 135 0.97 1.38 -25.24
N ALA A 136 -0.08 0.71 -25.71
CA ALA A 136 0.01 -0.18 -26.87
C ALA A 136 0.45 0.57 -28.14
N SER A 137 -0.12 1.76 -28.39
CA SER A 137 0.24 2.57 -29.57
C SER A 137 1.71 3.00 -29.58
N VAL A 138 2.31 3.25 -28.41
CA VAL A 138 3.74 3.57 -28.29
C VAL A 138 4.60 2.31 -28.45
N ARG A 139 4.18 1.16 -27.90
CA ARG A 139 4.86 -0.13 -28.06
C ARG A 139 4.90 -0.57 -29.52
N ASP A 140 3.77 -0.44 -30.22
CA ASP A 140 3.60 -0.83 -31.62
C ASP A 140 4.10 0.26 -32.59
N ARG A 141 4.59 1.40 -32.08
CA ARG A 141 5.01 2.57 -32.86
C ARG A 141 3.94 3.11 -33.82
N THR A 142 2.66 2.93 -33.48
CA THR A 142 1.49 3.42 -34.24
C THR A 142 0.97 4.77 -33.73
N HIS A 143 1.58 5.32 -32.67
CA HIS A 143 1.28 6.67 -32.21
C HIS A 143 1.61 7.71 -33.30
N TRP A 144 0.76 8.73 -33.46
CA TRP A 144 0.92 9.76 -34.51
C TRP A 144 2.29 10.46 -34.51
N ASN A 145 2.96 10.53 -33.35
CA ASN A 145 4.28 11.14 -33.19
C ASN A 145 5.43 10.13 -33.08
N ALA A 146 5.23 8.85 -33.43
CA ALA A 146 6.20 7.79 -33.16
C ALA A 146 7.61 8.01 -33.76
N GLN A 147 7.72 8.78 -34.86
CA GLN A 147 8.99 9.06 -35.52
C GLN A 147 9.88 10.07 -34.77
N THR A 148 9.28 11.00 -34.01
CA THR A 148 10.00 12.08 -33.29
C THR A 148 10.08 11.81 -31.79
N LEU A 149 9.48 10.73 -31.30
CA LEU A 149 9.52 10.36 -29.89
C LEU A 149 10.95 10.05 -29.42
N THR A 150 11.41 10.77 -28.40
CA THR A 150 12.64 10.47 -27.69
C THR A 150 12.32 9.79 -26.35
N PRO A 151 13.06 8.74 -25.94
CA PRO A 151 12.86 8.14 -24.63
C PRO A 151 13.38 9.08 -23.54
N MET A 152 12.48 9.55 -22.68
CA MET A 152 12.79 10.46 -21.56
C MET A 152 12.32 9.85 -20.24
N ASP A 153 13.08 10.02 -19.16
CA ASP A 153 12.77 9.41 -17.87
C ASP A 153 11.52 10.05 -17.20
N PRO A 154 10.49 9.28 -16.84
CA PRO A 154 9.28 9.79 -16.18
C PRO A 154 9.52 10.53 -14.86
N VAL A 155 10.62 10.24 -14.14
CA VAL A 155 10.98 10.94 -12.90
C VAL A 155 11.47 12.35 -13.21
N THR A 156 12.33 12.50 -14.22
CA THR A 156 12.83 13.81 -14.67
C THR A 156 11.71 14.71 -15.20
N LEU A 157 10.70 14.11 -15.82
CA LEU A 157 9.49 14.79 -16.30
C LEU A 157 8.50 15.14 -15.17
N GLY A 158 8.74 14.64 -13.97
CA GLY A 158 7.89 14.84 -12.78
C GLY A 158 6.54 14.11 -12.87
N LEU A 159 6.46 13.04 -13.64
CA LEU A 159 5.24 12.23 -13.80
C LEU A 159 5.11 11.22 -12.65
N CYS A 160 6.23 10.61 -12.24
CA CYS A 160 6.32 9.75 -11.05
C CYS A 160 7.44 10.21 -10.13
N SER A 161 7.38 9.82 -8.86
CA SER A 161 8.51 9.96 -7.94
C SER A 161 9.48 8.77 -8.08
N GLN A 162 10.75 8.96 -7.72
CA GLN A 162 11.75 7.88 -7.70
C GLN A 162 11.27 6.69 -6.85
N ILE A 163 10.69 6.98 -5.68
CA ILE A 163 10.17 5.97 -4.76
C ILE A 163 9.06 5.14 -5.40
N GLU A 164 8.16 5.77 -6.17
CA GLU A 164 7.08 5.06 -6.86
C GLU A 164 7.60 4.19 -7.99
N LEU A 165 8.60 4.67 -8.74
CA LEU A 165 9.24 3.89 -9.80
C LEU A 165 9.93 2.65 -9.21
N ASP A 166 10.77 2.84 -8.18
CA ASP A 166 11.51 1.75 -7.54
C ASP A 166 10.56 0.73 -6.91
N PHE A 167 9.50 1.18 -6.24
CA PHE A 167 8.48 0.30 -5.66
C PHE A 167 7.81 -0.57 -6.71
N GLU A 168 7.49 0.02 -7.85
CA GLU A 168 6.79 -0.69 -8.92
C GLU A 168 7.69 -1.67 -9.67
N VAL A 169 8.96 -1.30 -9.89
CA VAL A 169 9.98 -2.19 -10.45
C VAL A 169 10.25 -3.36 -9.52
N GLN A 170 10.42 -3.13 -8.21
CA GLN A 170 10.57 -4.21 -7.24
C GLN A 170 9.36 -5.15 -7.20
N ARG A 171 8.15 -4.60 -7.32
CA ARG A 171 6.93 -5.41 -7.37
C ARG A 171 6.85 -6.22 -8.65
N ALA A 172 7.20 -5.62 -9.79
CA ALA A 172 7.26 -6.30 -11.08
C ALA A 172 8.29 -7.44 -11.08
N ALA A 173 9.48 -7.19 -10.53
CA ALA A 173 10.54 -8.19 -10.41
C ALA A 173 10.13 -9.38 -9.51
N LYS A 174 9.39 -9.12 -8.42
CA LYS A 174 8.85 -10.19 -7.55
C LYS A 174 7.72 -10.98 -8.21
N GLU A 175 6.91 -10.32 -9.05
CA GLU A 175 5.81 -10.97 -9.78
C GLU A 175 6.30 -11.73 -11.02
N LYS A 176 7.53 -11.50 -11.49
CA LYS A 176 8.14 -12.31 -12.55
C LYS A 176 8.73 -13.56 -11.89
N PRO A 177 8.18 -14.77 -12.14
CA PRO A 177 8.85 -15.99 -11.70
C PRO A 177 10.25 -16.00 -12.33
N LEU A 178 11.27 -16.31 -11.52
CA LEU A 178 12.63 -16.54 -12.02
C LEU A 178 12.52 -17.52 -13.19
N ASP A 179 13.05 -17.14 -14.34
CA ASP A 179 13.10 -18.02 -15.50
C ASP A 179 13.78 -19.33 -15.05
N ALA A 180 13.04 -20.44 -15.06
CA ALA A 180 13.54 -21.78 -14.75
C ALA A 180 14.64 -22.26 -15.74
N ASN A 181 15.04 -21.39 -16.67
CA ASN A 181 16.08 -21.61 -17.67
C ASN A 181 17.43 -20.99 -17.30
N TYR A 182 17.67 -20.58 -16.04
CA TYR A 182 19.03 -20.32 -15.59
C TYR A 182 19.78 -21.65 -15.42
N SER A 183 20.26 -22.20 -16.54
CA SER A 183 21.15 -23.37 -16.63
C SER A 183 22.59 -23.07 -16.18
N GLY A 184 22.77 -22.06 -15.32
CA GLY A 184 24.02 -21.86 -14.61
C GLY A 184 24.05 -22.76 -13.38
N ALA A 185 25.24 -23.23 -12.99
CA ALA A 185 25.44 -24.11 -11.82
C ALA A 185 24.84 -23.52 -10.54
N THR A 186 23.57 -23.84 -10.27
CA THR A 186 22.91 -23.57 -9.01
C THR A 186 23.31 -24.63 -7.99
N LEU A 187 23.48 -24.20 -6.74
CA LEU A 187 23.66 -25.11 -5.63
C LEU A 187 22.49 -26.08 -5.55
N LEU A 188 22.80 -27.34 -5.23
CA LEU A 188 21.78 -28.36 -4.97
C LEU A 188 20.80 -27.85 -3.90
N PRO A 189 19.50 -28.19 -4.01
CA PRO A 189 18.49 -27.76 -3.05
C PRO A 189 18.90 -28.13 -1.62
N ALA A 190 18.57 -27.27 -0.65
CA ALA A 190 18.95 -27.46 0.76
C ALA A 190 18.54 -28.85 1.31
N SER A 191 17.49 -29.45 0.76
CA SER A 191 17.03 -30.80 1.09
C SER A 191 18.00 -31.92 0.73
N GLU A 192 18.89 -31.72 -0.24
CA GLU A 192 19.96 -32.67 -0.59
C GLU A 192 21.25 -32.39 0.17
N THR A 193 21.59 -31.12 0.43
CA THR A 193 22.84 -30.77 1.12
C THR A 193 22.78 -30.94 2.63
N THR A 194 21.59 -30.88 3.25
CA THR A 194 21.41 -31.14 4.69
C THR A 194 20.88 -32.54 4.98
N ARG A 195 20.73 -33.41 3.97
CA ARG A 195 20.35 -34.79 4.22
C ARG A 195 21.53 -35.46 4.92
N LYS A 196 21.37 -35.63 6.24
CA LYS A 196 22.23 -36.49 7.04
C LYS A 196 21.87 -37.93 6.71
N ASP A 197 22.20 -38.35 5.49
CA ASP A 197 22.24 -39.77 5.19
C ASP A 197 23.28 -40.37 6.13
N GLU A 198 22.80 -41.26 7.00
CA GLU A 198 23.65 -42.10 7.82
C GLU A 198 24.60 -42.81 6.86
N TYR A 199 25.85 -42.38 6.88
CA TYR A 199 26.93 -43.09 6.20
C TYR A 199 27.10 -44.43 6.90
N GLU A 200 26.34 -45.44 6.49
CA GLU A 200 26.79 -46.82 6.64
C GLU A 200 27.99 -46.99 5.70
N PRO A 201 29.21 -47.26 6.20
CA PRO A 201 30.33 -47.53 5.33
C PRO A 201 30.05 -48.85 4.62
N ALA A 202 29.56 -48.78 3.39
CA ALA A 202 29.64 -49.88 2.45
C ALA A 202 31.13 -50.16 2.22
N GLY A 203 31.56 -51.36 2.64
CA GLY A 203 32.95 -51.81 2.61
C GLY A 203 33.68 -51.41 1.32
N ARG A 204 34.81 -50.74 1.51
CA ARG A 204 35.88 -50.67 0.53
C ARG A 204 37.12 -51.19 1.23
N ASP A 205 37.73 -52.14 0.54
CA ASP A 205 38.82 -53.00 0.96
C ASP A 205 39.94 -52.22 1.67
N GLU A 206 40.36 -52.74 2.82
CA GLU A 206 41.65 -52.41 3.42
C GLU A 206 42.76 -52.99 2.52
N ASP A 207 42.96 -52.38 1.35
CA ASP A 207 44.22 -52.54 0.63
C ASP A 207 45.27 -51.77 1.43
N ASP A 208 46.13 -52.53 2.10
CA ASP A 208 47.37 -52.10 2.77
C ASP A 208 48.14 -51.09 1.91
N LEU A 209 47.86 -49.80 2.11
CA LEU A 209 48.66 -48.71 1.60
C LEU A 209 50.00 -48.75 2.35
N ASN A 210 50.97 -49.48 1.81
CA ASN A 210 52.30 -49.59 2.39
C ASN A 210 53.02 -48.22 2.33
N VAL A 211 52.93 -47.50 3.45
CA VAL A 211 53.41 -46.13 3.65
C VAL A 211 54.92 -46.02 3.36
N ASP A 212 55.71 -47.08 3.64
CA ASP A 212 57.16 -47.10 3.42
C ASP A 212 57.56 -47.04 1.93
N ALA A 213 56.75 -47.60 1.03
CA ALA A 213 57.01 -47.55 -0.40
C ALA A 213 56.85 -46.13 -0.97
N VAL A 214 55.93 -45.34 -0.41
CA VAL A 214 55.67 -43.95 -0.82
C VAL A 214 56.80 -43.03 -0.36
N PHE A 215 57.29 -43.20 0.88
CA PHE A 215 58.41 -42.42 1.40
C PHE A 215 59.76 -42.76 0.73
N ALA A 216 59.98 -44.02 0.34
CA ALA A 216 61.17 -44.41 -0.43
C ALA A 216 61.22 -43.73 -1.82
N LYS A 217 60.07 -43.62 -2.49
CA LYS A 217 59.96 -43.00 -3.82
C LYS A 217 60.05 -41.47 -3.79
N LEU A 218 59.70 -40.84 -2.66
CA LEU A 218 59.89 -39.41 -2.45
C LEU A 218 61.36 -39.06 -2.18
N LYS A 219 62.10 -39.95 -1.49
CA LYS A 219 63.53 -39.74 -1.17
C LYS A 219 64.45 -39.86 -2.38
N THR A 220 64.08 -40.63 -3.41
CA THR A 220 64.83 -40.71 -4.67
C THR A 220 64.65 -39.50 -5.58
N ILE A 221 63.59 -38.71 -5.38
CA ILE A 221 63.30 -37.49 -6.16
C ILE A 221 63.94 -36.22 -5.57
N GLY A 222 64.23 -36.19 -4.26
CA GLY A 222 64.73 -34.99 -3.55
C GLY A 222 66.25 -34.82 -3.49
N GLY A 223 67.05 -35.67 -4.15
CA GLY A 223 68.50 -35.73 -3.97
C GLY A 223 69.31 -35.49 -5.25
N LYS A 224 69.18 -34.34 -5.90
CA LYS A 224 70.19 -33.86 -6.85
C LYS A 224 70.17 -32.32 -6.93
N LYS A 225 70.81 -31.68 -5.94
CA LYS A 225 71.22 -30.28 -6.05
C LYS A 225 72.60 -30.29 -6.72
N HIS A 226 72.65 -29.69 -7.90
CA HIS A 226 73.83 -29.49 -8.74
C HIS A 226 74.68 -28.39 -8.08
N ASP A 227 75.83 -28.76 -7.51
CA ASP A 227 76.93 -27.82 -7.31
C ASP A 227 77.93 -28.11 -8.43
N GLU A 228 77.95 -27.27 -9.45
CA GLU A 228 79.09 -27.11 -10.37
C GLU A 228 79.34 -25.61 -10.50
N ASP A 229 80.19 -25.11 -9.61
CA ASP A 229 81.03 -23.93 -9.80
C ASP A 229 82.42 -24.43 -10.26
N GLU A 230 82.99 -23.68 -11.22
CA GLU A 230 84.42 -23.55 -11.59
C GLU A 230 85.11 -24.50 -12.60
N GLU A 231 85.61 -23.83 -13.66
CA GLU A 231 86.70 -24.09 -14.63
C GLU A 231 86.60 -25.18 -15.70
#